data_AF-A0A967TIG8-F1
#
_entry.id   AF-A0A967TIG8-F1
#
_cell.length_a   1.000
_cell.length_b   1.000
_cell.length_c   1.000
_cell.angle_alpha   90.00
_cell.angle_beta   90.00
_cell.angle_gamma   90.00
#
_symmetry.space_group_name_H-M   'P 1'
#
loop_
_entity.id
_entity.type
_entity.pdbx_description
1 polymer ?
#
loop_
_entity_poly.entity_id
_entity_poly.type
_entity_poly.pdbx_seq_one_letter_code
_entity_poly.pdbx_strand_id
1 'polypeptide(L)'
;IRTRVDGSDPLGWGMREEAAASFQRSRAFRIVAPAREGDRSARREVDVVARYAEDDLLMSGWELGAREHLGGRPAMVRVPLGRGQVVLIGFRPQFRGQPHGTFKLVFNSILAATMERVPGGESMTPE
;
A
#
# COMPACT_ATOMS: atom_id res chain seq x y z
N ILE A 1 -3.35 14.05 -0.76
CA ILE A 1 -1.91 13.80 -0.49
C ILE A 1 -1.29 13.07 -1.68
N ARG A 2 -0.20 13.60 -2.23
CA ARG A 2 0.53 13.03 -3.36
C ARG A 2 1.10 11.67 -2.96
N THR A 3 0.80 10.66 -3.76
CA THR A 3 1.16 9.26 -3.51
C THR A 3 1.70 8.66 -4.80
N ARG A 4 2.86 8.02 -4.71
CA ARG A 4 3.46 7.24 -5.79
C ARG A 4 3.02 5.78 -5.70
N VAL A 5 2.63 5.20 -6.82
CA VAL A 5 2.14 3.83 -6.94
C VAL A 5 2.99 3.09 -7.95
N ASP A 6 3.45 1.90 -7.58
CA ASP A 6 4.12 0.99 -8.50
C ASP A 6 3.08 0.33 -9.41
N GLY A 7 3.03 0.78 -10.67
CA GLY A 7 2.12 0.23 -11.68
C GLY A 7 2.56 -1.12 -12.26
N SER A 8 3.77 -1.59 -11.94
CA SER A 8 4.23 -2.93 -12.35
C SER A 8 3.70 -4.03 -11.43
N ASP A 9 3.43 -3.71 -10.16
CA ASP A 9 2.78 -4.63 -9.22
C ASP A 9 1.30 -4.84 -9.61
N PRO A 10 0.78 -6.09 -9.57
CA PRO A 10 -0.62 -6.39 -9.85
C PRO A 10 -1.63 -5.59 -9.01
N LEU A 11 -1.27 -5.24 -7.78
CA LEU A 11 -2.09 -4.39 -6.92
C LEU A 11 -2.15 -2.93 -7.41
N GLY A 12 -1.14 -2.47 -8.16
CA GLY A 12 -1.05 -1.15 -8.76
C GLY A 12 -1.47 -1.08 -10.24
N TRP A 13 -1.85 -2.20 -10.88
CA TRP A 13 -2.19 -2.21 -12.30
C TRP A 13 -3.21 -1.16 -12.72
N GLY A 14 -2.92 -0.49 -13.83
CA GLY A 14 -3.75 0.56 -14.41
C GLY A 14 -3.80 1.86 -13.60
N MET A 15 -3.08 1.97 -12.48
CA MET A 15 -2.83 3.24 -11.81
C MET A 15 -1.83 4.07 -12.60
N ARG A 16 -1.93 5.39 -12.50
CA ARG A 16 -0.81 6.27 -12.86
C ARG A 16 0.25 6.16 -11.77
N GLU A 17 1.50 6.42 -12.10
CA GLU A 17 2.58 6.49 -11.11
C GLU A 17 2.23 7.45 -9.97
N GLU A 18 1.54 8.56 -10.27
CA GLU A 18 1.08 9.51 -9.26
C GLU A 18 -0.45 9.53 -9.08
N ALA A 19 -0.88 9.41 -7.83
CA ALA A 19 -2.27 9.47 -7.41
C ALA A 19 -2.49 10.45 -6.24
N ALA A 20 -3.69 11.03 -6.20
CA ALA A 20 -4.16 11.84 -5.09
C ALA A 20 -4.86 10.94 -4.04
N ALA A 21 -4.17 10.63 -2.95
CA ALA A 21 -4.75 9.90 -1.84
C ALA A 21 -5.60 10.82 -0.95
N SER A 22 -6.85 10.40 -0.71
CA SER A 22 -7.74 11.04 0.28
C SER A 22 -7.27 10.69 1.69
N PHE A 23 -6.74 11.69 2.40
CA PHE A 23 -6.16 11.53 3.72
C PHE A 23 -7.04 12.24 4.76
N GLN A 24 -7.78 11.47 5.55
CA GLN A 24 -8.61 11.99 6.63
C GLN A 24 -8.56 11.04 7.82
N ARG A 25 -7.79 11.42 8.85
CA ARG A 25 -7.45 10.56 10.00
C ARG A 25 -6.95 9.18 9.53
N SER A 26 -6.14 9.21 8.48
CA SER A 26 -5.57 8.04 7.79
C SER A 26 -4.24 7.63 8.44
N ARG A 27 -3.61 6.57 7.92
CA ARG A 27 -2.38 5.98 8.44
C ARG A 27 -1.25 6.03 7.41
N ALA A 28 -0.03 6.21 7.90
CA ALA A 28 1.18 5.87 7.17
C ALA A 28 1.87 4.73 7.90
N PHE A 29 2.40 3.77 7.15
CA PHE A 29 3.05 2.61 7.76
C PHE A 29 4.53 2.85 7.98
N ARG A 30 5.10 2.07 8.89
CA ARG A 30 6.55 1.92 9.05
C ARG A 30 6.83 0.44 9.09
N ILE A 31 7.79 -0.01 8.28
CA ILE A 31 8.29 -1.37 8.36
C ILE A 31 9.25 -1.42 9.54
N VAL A 32 8.95 -2.26 10.52
CA VAL A 32 9.72 -2.37 11.76
C VAL A 32 10.27 -3.80 11.90
N ALA A 33 11.33 -3.94 12.68
CA ALA A 33 11.80 -5.26 13.09
C ALA A 33 10.69 -6.00 13.88
N PRO A 34 10.68 -7.34 13.86
CA PRO A 34 9.75 -8.14 14.64
C PRO A 34 9.73 -7.71 16.11
N ALA A 35 8.55 -7.49 16.67
CA ALA A 35 8.41 -7.00 18.05
C ALA A 35 8.54 -8.13 19.08
N ARG A 36 8.26 -9.38 18.67
CA ARG A 36 8.37 -10.58 19.53
C ARG A 36 8.99 -11.76 18.77
N GLU A 37 9.41 -12.77 19.54
CA GLU A 37 9.93 -14.06 19.03
C GLU A 37 8.99 -14.69 17.98
N GLY A 38 7.68 -14.72 18.29
CA GLY A 38 6.65 -15.25 17.39
C GLY A 38 6.44 -14.43 16.11
N ASP A 39 6.89 -13.17 16.07
CA ASP A 39 6.82 -12.33 14.87
C ASP A 39 8.02 -12.59 13.94
N ARG A 40 9.08 -13.27 14.41
CA ARG A 40 10.26 -13.58 13.58
C ARG A 40 9.97 -14.62 12.50
N SER A 41 8.95 -15.44 12.68
CA SER A 41 8.47 -16.43 11.71
C SER A 41 7.59 -15.81 10.62
N ALA A 42 7.13 -14.56 10.78
CA ALA A 42 6.48 -13.83 9.71
C ALA A 42 7.50 -13.59 8.60
N ARG A 43 7.24 -14.13 7.40
CA ARG A 43 8.04 -13.88 6.20
C ARG A 43 8.22 -12.37 6.06
N ARG A 44 9.48 -11.94 5.96
CA ARG A 44 9.90 -10.53 6.08
C ARG A 44 9.65 -9.71 4.82
N GLU A 45 9.15 -10.33 3.77
CA GLU A 45 8.83 -9.69 2.50
C GLU A 45 7.58 -8.81 2.68
N VAL A 46 7.82 -7.56 3.07
CA VAL A 46 6.82 -6.50 3.00
C VAL A 46 6.95 -5.81 1.65
N ASP A 47 6.04 -6.13 0.75
CA ASP A 47 5.97 -5.50 -0.57
C ASP A 47 5.31 -4.13 -0.44
N VAL A 48 6.01 -3.08 -0.85
CA VAL A 48 5.48 -1.71 -0.82
C VAL A 48 4.94 -1.34 -2.19
N VAL A 49 3.61 -1.37 -2.33
CA VAL A 49 2.91 -1.07 -3.59
C VAL A 49 2.76 0.45 -3.80
N ALA A 50 2.62 1.21 -2.72
CA ALA A 50 2.51 2.66 -2.80
C ALA A 50 3.21 3.36 -1.64
N ARG A 51 3.77 4.54 -1.91
CA ARG A 51 4.40 5.43 -0.93
C ARG A 51 3.82 6.83 -1.06
N TYR A 52 3.68 7.53 0.06
CA TYR A 52 3.50 8.98 -0.03
C TYR A 52 4.75 9.61 -0.67
N ALA A 53 4.58 10.72 -1.40
CA ALA A 53 5.73 11.44 -1.95
C ALA A 53 6.70 11.86 -0.83
N GLU A 54 7.99 11.97 -1.12
CA GLU A 54 9.00 12.44 -0.15
C GLU A 54 8.73 13.90 0.25
N ASP A 55 8.41 14.70 -0.77
CA ASP A 55 8.23 16.15 -0.70
C ASP A 55 7.03 16.57 -1.58
N ASP A 56 6.59 17.83 -1.44
CA ASP A 56 5.42 18.39 -2.14
C ASP A 56 4.16 17.50 -2.03
N LEU A 57 3.83 17.12 -0.79
CA LEU A 57 2.78 16.14 -0.52
C LEU A 57 1.35 16.72 -0.68
N LEU A 58 1.17 18.02 -0.43
CA LEU A 58 -0.16 18.63 -0.43
C LEU A 58 -0.63 18.95 -1.85
N MET A 59 -1.48 18.09 -2.41
CA MET A 59 -2.13 18.38 -3.70
C MET A 59 -3.35 19.30 -3.54
N SER A 60 -4.05 19.23 -2.40
CA SER A 60 -5.26 20.03 -2.12
C SER A 60 -5.65 19.89 -0.65
N GLY A 61 -6.35 20.90 -0.12
CA GLY A 61 -6.80 20.99 1.27
C GLY A 61 -5.76 21.68 2.15
N TRP A 62 -5.56 21.15 3.36
CA TRP A 62 -4.52 21.61 4.27
C TRP A 62 -3.82 20.42 4.90
N GLU A 63 -2.56 20.59 5.24
CA GLU A 63 -1.79 19.62 6.02
C GLU A 63 -0.95 20.34 7.06
N LEU A 64 -0.58 19.61 8.11
CA LEU A 64 0.37 20.06 9.10
C LEU A 64 1.35 18.93 9.38
N GLY A 65 2.63 19.14 9.09
CA GLY A 65 3.70 18.17 9.35
C GLY A 65 3.70 16.96 8.41
N ALA A 66 3.08 17.03 7.23
CA ALA A 66 3.00 15.90 6.30
C ALA A 66 4.38 15.42 5.85
N ARG A 67 5.35 16.32 5.62
CA ARG A 67 6.72 15.92 5.28
C ARG A 67 7.32 15.02 6.36
N GLU A 68 7.23 15.42 7.63
CA GLU A 68 7.78 14.67 8.76
C GLU A 68 7.05 13.35 9.00
N HIS A 69 5.71 13.35 8.85
CA HIS A 69 4.87 12.23 9.26
C HIS A 69 4.45 11.30 8.13
N LEU A 70 4.57 11.69 6.87
CA LEU A 70 4.14 10.92 5.71
C LEU A 70 5.25 10.77 4.67
N GLY A 71 6.18 11.73 4.56
CA GLY A 71 7.26 11.75 3.55
C GLY A 71 7.91 10.37 3.36
N GLY A 72 7.80 9.82 2.14
CA GLY A 72 8.40 8.54 1.74
C GLY A 72 7.81 7.29 2.40
N ARG A 73 6.91 7.45 3.37
CA ARG A 73 6.35 6.32 4.13
C ARG A 73 5.43 5.47 3.26
N PRO A 74 5.45 4.14 3.44
CA PRO A 74 4.50 3.27 2.78
C PRO A 74 3.05 3.68 3.05
N ALA A 75 2.31 3.84 1.96
CA ALA A 75 0.88 4.16 1.93
C ALA A 75 0.03 2.91 1.63
N MET A 76 0.61 1.92 0.95
CA MET A 76 0.00 0.61 0.70
C MET A 76 1.08 -0.47 0.73
N VAL A 77 0.81 -1.56 1.45
CA VAL A 77 1.72 -2.71 1.56
C VAL A 77 0.96 -4.03 1.41
N ARG A 78 1.65 -5.04 0.90
CA ARG A 78 1.25 -6.45 0.91
C ARG A 78 2.19 -7.21 1.84
N VAL A 79 1.64 -8.05 2.70
CA VAL A 79 2.42 -8.90 3.62
C VAL A 79 1.88 -10.34 3.63
N PRO A 80 2.74 -11.36 3.64
CA PRO A 80 2.32 -12.74 3.79
C PRO A 80 1.78 -13.01 5.21
N LEU A 81 0.69 -13.76 5.32
CA LEU A 81 0.13 -14.21 6.59
C LEU A 81 -0.48 -15.61 6.44
N GLY A 82 0.11 -16.59 7.12
CA GLY A 82 -0.28 -17.99 7.00
C GLY A 82 -0.16 -18.50 5.56
N ARG A 83 -1.25 -19.02 4.99
CA ARG A 83 -1.32 -19.50 3.60
C ARG A 83 -1.72 -18.43 2.59
N GLY A 84 -1.85 -17.18 3.03
CA GLY A 84 -2.33 -16.08 2.19
C GLY A 84 -1.54 -14.80 2.41
N GLN A 85 -2.19 -13.69 2.09
CA GLN A 85 -1.60 -12.36 2.12
C GLN A 85 -2.60 -11.36 2.68
N VAL A 86 -2.10 -10.33 3.34
CA VAL A 86 -2.85 -9.18 3.82
C VAL A 86 -2.40 -7.96 3.05
N VAL A 87 -3.36 -7.23 2.49
CA VAL A 87 -3.13 -5.94 1.85
C VAL A 87 -3.61 -4.84 2.77
N LEU A 88 -2.72 -3.93 3.14
CA LEU A 88 -3.01 -2.78 4.01
C LEU A 88 -2.94 -1.50 3.19
N ILE A 89 -4.02 -0.72 3.19
CA ILE A 89 -4.10 0.61 2.54
C ILE A 89 -4.26 1.65 3.65
N GLY A 90 -3.30 2.57 3.75
CA GLY A 90 -3.22 3.55 4.83
C GLY A 90 -4.17 4.72 4.66
N PHE A 91 -4.56 5.03 3.42
CA PHE A 91 -5.54 6.07 3.10
C PHE A 91 -6.90 5.47 2.75
N ARG A 92 -7.88 6.31 2.40
CA ARG A 92 -9.24 5.87 2.04
C ARG A 92 -9.39 5.80 0.51
N PRO A 93 -9.06 4.68 -0.15
CA PRO A 93 -9.13 4.58 -1.60
C PRO A 93 -10.54 4.70 -2.15
N GLN A 94 -11.56 4.38 -1.34
CA GLN A 94 -12.99 4.38 -1.68
C GLN A 94 -13.77 5.60 -1.17
N PHE A 95 -13.09 6.63 -0.62
CA PHE A 95 -13.72 7.71 0.16
C PHE A 95 -14.97 8.29 -0.51
N ARG A 96 -16.15 8.03 0.08
CA ARG A 96 -17.47 8.52 -0.39
C ARG A 96 -17.81 8.16 -1.86
N GLY A 97 -17.14 7.20 -2.47
CA GLY A 97 -17.38 6.90 -3.88
C GLY A 97 -16.87 7.97 -4.85
N GLN A 98 -16.04 8.92 -4.41
CA GLN A 98 -15.57 10.05 -5.22
C GLN A 98 -14.16 9.88 -5.86
N PRO A 99 -13.15 9.27 -5.19
CA PRO A 99 -11.81 9.18 -5.75
C PRO A 99 -11.69 7.99 -6.71
N HIS A 100 -12.30 8.12 -7.90
CA HIS A 100 -12.21 7.12 -8.97
C HIS A 100 -10.75 6.77 -9.33
N GLY A 101 -9.82 7.72 -9.11
CA GLY A 101 -8.39 7.54 -9.33
C GLY A 101 -7.73 6.51 -8.43
N THR A 102 -8.33 6.10 -7.30
CA THR A 102 -7.73 5.13 -6.35
C THR A 102 -8.55 3.87 -6.13
N PHE A 103 -9.74 3.74 -6.75
CA PHE A 103 -10.57 2.53 -6.64
C PHE A 103 -9.90 1.28 -7.18
N LYS A 104 -9.05 1.44 -8.21
CA LYS A 104 -8.31 0.33 -8.80
C LYS A 104 -7.51 -0.41 -7.75
N LEU A 105 -6.92 0.27 -6.75
CA LEU A 105 -6.19 -0.42 -5.68
C LEU A 105 -7.06 -1.41 -4.88
N VAL A 106 -8.34 -1.08 -4.68
CA VAL A 106 -9.29 -1.98 -4.00
C VAL A 106 -9.68 -3.15 -4.90
N PHE A 107 -10.06 -2.86 -6.15
CA PHE A 107 -10.48 -3.90 -7.09
C PHE A 107 -9.33 -4.82 -7.50
N ASN A 108 -8.13 -4.28 -7.69
CA ASN A 108 -6.91 -5.05 -7.94
C ASN A 108 -6.58 -5.95 -6.75
N SER A 109 -6.84 -5.52 -5.51
CA SER A 109 -6.66 -6.37 -4.32
C SER A 109 -7.63 -7.56 -4.33
N ILE A 110 -8.89 -7.34 -4.74
CA ILE A 110 -9.88 -8.41 -4.88
C ILE A 110 -9.49 -9.36 -6.02
N LEU A 111 -9.07 -8.81 -7.17
CA LEU A 111 -8.62 -9.59 -8.32
C LEU A 111 -7.36 -10.41 -7.99
N ALA A 112 -6.39 -9.83 -7.28
CA ALA A 112 -5.18 -10.51 -6.87
C ALA A 112 -5.47 -11.69 -5.92
N ALA A 113 -6.54 -11.63 -5.12
CA ALA A 113 -6.96 -12.72 -4.26
C ALA A 113 -7.48 -13.95 -5.02
N THR A 114 -7.86 -13.79 -6.30
CA THR A 114 -8.28 -14.92 -7.16
C THR A 114 -7.13 -15.47 -8.00
N MET A 115 -5.95 -14.87 -7.96
CA MET A 115 -4.78 -15.35 -8.70
C MET A 115 -4.08 -16.46 -7.91
N GLU A 116 -3.83 -17.61 -8.54
CA GLU A 116 -3.02 -18.69 -7.95
C GLU A 116 -1.59 -18.23 -7.62
N ARG A 117 -1.10 -17.22 -8.36
CA ARG A 117 0.19 -16.57 -8.17
C ARG A 117 0.07 -15.11 -8.60
N VAL A 118 0.39 -14.18 -7.70
CA VAL A 118 0.50 -12.76 -8.06
C VAL A 118 1.83 -12.57 -8.81
N PRO A 119 1.83 -12.18 -10.10
CA PRO A 119 3.08 -11.97 -10.84
C PRO A 119 3.98 -10.95 -10.13
N GLY A 120 5.24 -11.31 -9.87
CA GLY A 120 6.21 -10.43 -9.18
C GLY A 120 6.32 -10.65 -7.67
N GLY A 121 5.50 -11.50 -7.04
CA GLY A 121 5.75 -12.00 -5.69
C GLY A 121 6.73 -13.19 -5.72
N GLU A 122 7.76 -13.18 -4.87
CA GLU A 122 8.68 -14.32 -4.75
C GLU A 122 7.90 -15.61 -4.48
N SER A 123 8.40 -16.71 -5.05
CA SER A 123 7.74 -17.99 -5.07
C SER A 123 7.43 -18.51 -3.66
N MET A 124 6.14 -18.63 -3.34
CA MET A 124 5.69 -19.46 -2.23
C MET A 124 5.71 -20.93 -2.67
N THR A 125 6.88 -21.56 -2.69
CA THR A 125 6.95 -23.02 -2.66
C THR A 125 6.59 -23.49 -1.26
N PRO A 126 5.60 -24.37 -1.10
CA PRO A 126 5.40 -25.08 0.16
C PRO A 126 6.46 -26.19 0.27
N GLU A 127 7.16 -26.25 1.40
CA GLU A 127 7.69 -27.52 1.93
C GLU A 127 6.56 -28.28 2.64
#